data_AF-A0A3P1YC82-F1
#
_entry.id   AF-A0A3P1YC82-F1
#
_cell.length_a   1.000
_cell.length_b   1.000
_cell.length_c   1.000
_cell.angle_alpha   90.00
_cell.angle_beta   90.00
_cell.angle_gamma   90.00
#
_symmetry.space_group_name_H-M   'P 1'
#
loop_
_entity.id
_entity.type
_entity.pdbx_description
1 polymer ?
#
loop_
_entity_poly.entity_id
_entity_poly.type
_entity_poly.pdbx_seq_one_letter_code
_entity_poly.pdbx_strand_id
1 'polypeptide(L)'
;MTHPAPQDSQRWQAIKAKLLQRQEELEREISAARAEIEQDAQNSPEEPGDAAQRLEAKEVRQAELARDQAEHASIGRALARIDAGEYGQCAQCGQSISEQRLLARPESTLCINCKQEAEEHAH
;
A
#
# COMPACT_ATOMS: atom_id res chain seq x y z
N MET A 1 -16.28 19.01 19.76
CA MET A 1 -16.95 18.00 18.92
C MET A 1 -16.99 18.56 17.50
N THR A 2 -15.86 18.48 16.80
CA THR A 2 -15.69 19.08 15.47
C THR A 2 -16.37 18.15 14.47
N HIS A 3 -17.63 18.44 14.14
CA HIS A 3 -18.30 17.79 13.01
C HIS A 3 -17.51 18.14 11.74
N PRO A 4 -16.98 17.16 10.97
CA PRO A 4 -16.34 17.46 9.70
C PRO A 4 -17.38 18.06 8.76
N ALA A 5 -17.01 19.14 8.06
CA ALA A 5 -17.89 19.82 7.14
C ALA A 5 -18.34 18.86 6.02
N PRO A 6 -19.57 19.00 5.48
CA PRO A 6 -20.08 18.12 4.42
C PRO A 6 -19.20 18.09 3.15
N GLN A 7 -18.34 19.09 2.95
CA GLN A 7 -17.42 19.19 1.82
C GLN A 7 -16.23 18.22 1.93
N ASP A 8 -15.77 17.91 3.14
CA ASP A 8 -14.69 16.95 3.37
C ASP A 8 -15.16 15.54 3.01
N SER A 9 -16.40 15.21 3.40
CA SER A 9 -17.03 13.92 3.11
C SER A 9 -17.06 13.60 1.61
N GLN A 10 -17.44 14.55 0.76
CA GLN A 10 -17.58 14.29 -0.68
C GLN A 10 -16.22 14.11 -1.38
N ARG A 11 -15.16 14.80 -0.92
CA ARG A 11 -13.79 14.67 -1.44
C ARG A 11 -13.17 13.33 -1.06
N TRP A 12 -13.35 12.92 0.20
CA TRP A 12 -12.85 11.63 0.67
C TRP A 12 -13.55 10.46 0.02
N GLN A 13 -14.82 10.59 -0.36
CA GLN A 13 -15.53 9.56 -1.13
C GLN A 13 -14.91 9.33 -2.53
N ALA A 14 -14.49 10.40 -3.22
CA ALA A 14 -13.83 10.26 -4.51
C ALA A 14 -12.46 9.56 -4.38
N ILE A 15 -11.69 9.90 -3.34
CA ILE A 15 -10.43 9.22 -3.04
C ILE A 15 -10.66 7.77 -2.62
N LYS A 16 -11.69 7.51 -1.80
CA LYS A 16 -12.11 6.16 -1.39
C LYS A 16 -12.39 5.27 -2.59
N ALA A 17 -13.19 5.75 -3.55
CA ALA A 17 -13.49 4.99 -4.76
C ALA A 17 -12.22 4.64 -5.55
N LYS A 18 -11.28 5.58 -5.66
CA LYS A 18 -9.99 5.38 -6.33
C LYS A 18 -9.10 4.35 -5.60
N LEU A 19 -9.07 4.43 -4.27
CA LEU A 19 -8.36 3.51 -3.40
C LEU A 19 -8.94 2.09 -3.48
N LEU A 20 -10.27 1.95 -3.49
CA LEU A 20 -10.94 0.65 -3.65
C LEU A 20 -10.61 0.01 -5.01
N GLN A 21 -10.61 0.80 -6.08
CA GLN A 21 -10.23 0.30 -7.40
C GLN A 21 -8.77 -0.20 -7.41
N ARG A 22 -7.85 0.56 -6.79
CA ARG A 22 -6.44 0.16 -6.66
C ARG A 22 -6.26 -1.07 -5.76
N GLN A 23 -7.06 -1.18 -4.70
CA GLN A 23 -7.06 -2.35 -3.82
C GLN A 23 -7.42 -3.62 -4.59
N GLU A 24 -8.50 -3.59 -5.37
CA GLU A 24 -8.95 -4.75 -6.15
C GLU A 24 -7.96 -5.13 -7.25
N GLU A 25 -7.30 -4.13 -7.86
CA GLU A 25 -6.20 -4.36 -8.79
C GLU A 25 -5.02 -5.08 -8.13
N LEU A 26 -4.53 -4.57 -6.99
CA LEU A 26 -3.46 -5.21 -6.22
C LEU A 26 -3.84 -6.61 -5.74
N GLU A 27 -5.08 -6.85 -5.35
CA GLU A 27 -5.55 -8.20 -4.97
C GLU A 27 -5.43 -9.17 -6.14
N ARG A 28 -5.80 -8.74 -7.35
CA ARG A 28 -5.61 -9.54 -8.55
C ARG A 28 -4.12 -9.79 -8.82
N GLU A 29 -3.29 -8.76 -8.78
CA GLU A 29 -1.83 -8.86 -8.99
C GLU A 29 -1.18 -9.82 -7.98
N ILE A 30 -1.46 -9.65 -6.69
CA ILE A 30 -0.98 -10.51 -5.60
C ILE A 30 -1.44 -11.96 -5.81
N SER A 31 -2.70 -12.17 -6.20
CA SER A 31 -3.24 -13.52 -6.43
C SER A 31 -2.56 -14.20 -7.62
N ALA A 32 -2.32 -13.48 -8.71
CA ALA A 32 -1.64 -13.96 -9.90
C ALA A 32 -0.18 -14.30 -9.59
N ALA A 33 0.55 -13.37 -8.96
CA ALA A 33 1.95 -13.57 -8.57
C ALA A 33 2.12 -14.79 -7.64
N ARG A 34 1.20 -14.99 -6.70
CA ARG A 34 1.19 -16.19 -5.84
C ARG A 34 0.99 -17.47 -6.63
N ALA A 35 0.05 -17.48 -7.57
CA ALA A 35 -0.20 -18.63 -8.43
C ALA A 35 1.02 -18.95 -9.32
N GLU A 36 1.69 -17.94 -9.87
CA GLU A 36 2.90 -18.11 -10.66
C GLU A 36 4.05 -18.71 -9.83
N ILE A 37 4.28 -18.21 -8.61
CA ILE A 37 5.29 -18.75 -7.70
C ILE A 37 5.00 -20.22 -7.34
N GLU A 38 3.73 -20.56 -7.11
CA GLU A 38 3.28 -21.92 -6.81
C GLU A 38 3.48 -22.84 -8.02
N GLN A 39 3.12 -22.38 -9.23
CA GLN A 39 3.31 -23.14 -10.47
C GLN A 39 4.78 -23.40 -10.79
N ASP A 40 5.65 -22.41 -10.57
CA ASP A 40 7.10 -22.54 -10.74
C ASP A 40 7.71 -23.56 -9.78
N ALA A 41 7.19 -23.62 -8.54
CA ALA A 41 7.57 -24.63 -7.55
C ALA A 41 7.10 -26.05 -7.93
N GLN A 42 5.94 -26.18 -8.55
CA GLN A 42 5.35 -27.48 -8.93
C GLN A 42 5.91 -28.04 -10.24
N ASN A 43 6.29 -27.19 -11.20
CA ASN A 43 6.74 -27.61 -12.54
C ASN A 43 8.26 -27.69 -12.70
N SER A 44 9.05 -27.48 -11.65
CA SER A 44 10.52 -27.47 -11.76
C SER A 44 11.15 -28.86 -11.60
N PRO A 45 11.64 -29.51 -12.67
CA PRO A 45 12.63 -30.57 -12.53
C PRO A 45 13.95 -29.99 -12.00
N GLU A 46 14.57 -30.68 -11.05
CA GLU A 46 15.81 -30.27 -10.38
C GLU A 46 17.03 -30.35 -11.33
N GLU A 47 17.11 -29.45 -12.29
CA GLU A 47 18.30 -29.29 -13.14
C GLU A 47 19.40 -28.58 -12.33
N PRO A 48 20.58 -29.20 -12.08
CA PRO A 48 21.59 -28.70 -11.14
C PRO A 48 22.31 -27.41 -11.58
N GLY A 49 22.32 -27.10 -12.88
CA GLY A 49 23.09 -25.98 -13.45
C GLY A 49 22.51 -24.59 -13.16
N ASP A 50 21.19 -24.48 -13.02
CA ASP A 50 20.48 -23.19 -12.98
C ASP A 50 19.92 -22.85 -11.59
N ALA A 51 20.28 -23.62 -10.56
CA ALA A 51 19.71 -23.48 -9.21
C ALA A 51 19.90 -22.08 -8.61
N ALA A 52 21.05 -21.45 -8.84
CA ALA A 52 21.35 -20.10 -8.35
C ALA A 52 20.48 -19.03 -9.04
N GLN A 53 20.33 -19.09 -10.37
CA GLN A 53 19.51 -18.15 -11.13
C GLN A 53 18.02 -18.27 -10.77
N ARG A 54 17.53 -19.49 -10.53
CA ARG A 54 16.15 -19.71 -10.07
C ARG A 54 15.91 -19.17 -8.67
N LEU A 55 16.87 -19.33 -7.76
CA LEU A 55 16.76 -18.78 -6.41
C LEU A 55 16.66 -17.26 -6.47
N GLU A 56 17.54 -16.60 -7.21
CA GLU A 56 17.54 -15.14 -7.36
C GLU A 56 16.21 -14.65 -7.97
N ALA A 57 15.72 -15.30 -9.04
CA ALA A 57 14.44 -14.97 -9.65
C ALA A 57 13.26 -15.14 -8.67
N LYS A 58 13.29 -16.19 -7.83
CA LYS A 58 12.28 -16.42 -6.79
C LYS A 58 12.34 -15.35 -5.69
N GLU A 59 13.53 -14.96 -5.24
CA GLU A 59 13.71 -13.91 -4.25
C GLU A 59 13.18 -12.56 -4.76
N VAL A 60 13.46 -12.21 -6.03
CA VAL A 60 12.89 -11.02 -6.67
C VAL A 60 11.37 -11.07 -6.68
N ARG A 61 10.77 -12.17 -7.15
CA ARG A 61 9.30 -12.35 -7.17
C ARG A 61 8.68 -12.24 -5.78
N GLN A 62 9.34 -12.80 -4.75
CA GLN A 62 8.89 -12.70 -3.36
C GLN A 62 8.97 -11.27 -2.82
N ALA A 63 10.04 -10.53 -3.16
CA ALA A 63 10.20 -9.14 -2.77
C ALA A 63 9.13 -8.24 -3.42
N GLU A 64 8.82 -8.46 -4.70
CA GLU A 64 7.74 -7.76 -5.40
C GLU A 64 6.38 -8.05 -4.74
N LEU A 65 6.07 -9.32 -4.49
CA LEU A 65 4.86 -9.73 -3.80
C LEU A 65 4.73 -9.10 -2.40
N ALA A 66 5.82 -9.03 -1.64
CA ALA A 66 5.84 -8.40 -0.32
C ALA A 66 5.56 -6.89 -0.41
N ARG A 67 6.10 -6.21 -1.43
CA ARG A 67 5.84 -4.80 -1.70
C ARG A 67 4.37 -4.55 -2.01
N ASP A 68 3.79 -5.36 -2.90
CA ASP A 68 2.39 -5.20 -3.32
C ASP A 68 1.43 -5.46 -2.14
N GLN A 69 1.74 -6.45 -1.29
CA GLN A 69 1.01 -6.70 -0.04
C GLN A 69 1.12 -5.53 0.94
N ALA A 70 2.28 -4.89 1.05
CA ALA A 70 2.47 -3.72 1.89
C ALA A 70 1.68 -2.50 1.36
N GLU A 71 1.59 -2.34 0.04
CA GLU A 71 0.76 -1.33 -0.61
C GLU A 71 -0.73 -1.59 -0.33
N HIS A 72 -1.20 -2.83 -0.53
CA HIS A 72 -2.58 -3.25 -0.24
C HIS A 72 -2.96 -2.98 1.23
N ALA A 73 -2.08 -3.33 2.17
CA ALA A 73 -2.29 -3.05 3.58
C ALA A 73 -2.33 -1.54 3.88
N SER A 74 -1.52 -0.73 3.18
CA SER A 74 -1.53 0.73 3.32
C SER A 74 -2.82 1.35 2.81
N ILE A 75 -3.33 0.87 1.68
CA ILE A 75 -4.63 1.27 1.12
C ILE A 75 -5.76 0.89 2.08
N GLY A 76 -5.75 -0.33 2.62
CA GLY A 76 -6.73 -0.77 3.61
C GLY A 76 -6.77 0.14 4.85
N ARG A 77 -5.60 0.55 5.35
CA ARG A 77 -5.50 1.53 6.45
C ARG A 77 -6.09 2.89 6.04
N ALA A 78 -5.78 3.39 4.85
CA ALA A 78 -6.33 4.65 4.36
C ALA A 78 -7.87 4.61 4.29
N LEU A 79 -8.45 3.54 3.73
CA LEU A 79 -9.89 3.31 3.65
C LEU A 79 -10.55 3.29 5.03
N ALA A 80 -9.96 2.56 5.99
CA ALA A 80 -10.46 2.50 7.37
C ALA A 80 -10.50 3.88 8.03
N ARG A 81 -9.50 4.73 7.76
CA ARG A 81 -9.48 6.11 8.28
C ARG A 81 -10.50 7.03 7.62
N ILE A 82 -10.80 6.80 6.33
CA ILE A 82 -11.90 7.51 5.65
C ILE A 82 -13.23 7.17 6.32
N ASP A 83 -13.46 5.88 6.61
CA ASP A 83 -14.69 5.44 7.26
C ASP A 83 -14.79 5.89 8.72
N ALA A 84 -13.66 6.00 9.43
CA ALA A 84 -13.61 6.58 10.78
C ALA A 84 -13.77 8.11 10.81
N GLY A 85 -13.69 8.80 9.66
CA GLY A 85 -13.69 10.26 9.59
C GLY A 85 -12.39 10.91 10.08
N GLU A 86 -11.33 10.13 10.26
CA GLU A 86 -9.99 10.59 10.69
C GLU A 86 -9.03 10.79 9.52
N TYR A 87 -9.52 10.60 8.29
CA TYR A 87 -8.73 10.78 7.09
C TYR A 87 -8.30 12.23 6.91
N GLY A 88 -7.02 12.40 6.59
CA GLY A 88 -6.39 13.71 6.56
C GLY A 88 -5.89 14.21 7.91
N GLN A 89 -5.80 13.37 8.95
CA GLN A 89 -5.00 13.66 10.16
C GLN A 89 -3.72 12.80 10.19
N CYS A 90 -2.64 13.33 10.75
CA CYS A 90 -1.40 12.61 10.94
C CYS A 90 -1.55 11.57 12.07
N ALA A 91 -1.18 10.32 11.82
CA ALA A 91 -1.23 9.27 12.83
C ALA A 91 -0.19 9.46 13.96
N GLN A 92 0.86 10.25 13.73
CA GLN A 92 1.93 10.51 14.71
C GLN A 92 1.68 11.77 15.54
N CYS A 93 1.40 12.90 14.89
CA CYS A 93 1.24 14.19 15.57
C CYS A 93 -0.20 14.72 15.65
N GLY A 94 -1.17 14.03 15.03
CA GLY A 94 -2.58 14.48 14.99
C GLY A 94 -2.85 15.71 14.11
N GLN A 95 -1.83 16.30 13.46
CA GLN A 95 -2.02 17.47 12.60
C GLN A 95 -2.70 17.13 11.28
N SER A 96 -3.42 18.09 10.69
CA SER A 96 -4.02 17.92 9.37
C SER A 96 -2.96 17.71 8.27
N ILE A 97 -3.15 16.69 7.45
CA ILE A 97 -2.35 16.39 6.27
C ILE A 97 -2.91 17.21 5.11
N SER A 98 -2.03 17.93 4.39
CA SER A 98 -2.42 18.71 3.23
C SER A 98 -3.09 17.85 2.16
N GLU A 99 -4.20 18.34 1.60
CA GLU A 99 -4.98 17.64 0.56
C GLU A 99 -4.12 17.28 -0.66
N GLN A 100 -3.23 18.17 -1.09
CA GLN A 100 -2.27 17.92 -2.18
C GLN A 100 -1.42 16.67 -1.95
N ARG A 101 -1.09 16.37 -0.69
CA ARG A 101 -0.33 15.18 -0.31
C ARG A 101 -1.16 13.92 -0.39
N LEU A 102 -2.41 13.98 0.10
CA LEU A 102 -3.35 12.86 0.02
C LEU A 102 -3.77 12.59 -1.44
N LEU A 103 -3.80 13.61 -2.30
CA LEU A 103 -4.03 13.45 -3.74
C LEU A 103 -2.83 12.79 -4.43
N ALA A 104 -1.60 13.09 -4.01
CA ALA A 104 -0.40 12.47 -4.56
C ALA A 104 -0.11 11.07 -4.00
N ARG A 105 -0.43 10.85 -2.72
CA ARG A 105 -0.16 9.64 -1.92
C ARG A 105 -1.35 9.39 -0.97
N PRO A 106 -2.48 8.86 -1.47
CA PRO A 106 -3.68 8.63 -0.65
C PRO A 106 -3.46 7.57 0.45
N GLU A 107 -2.45 6.73 0.32
CA GLU A 107 -2.03 5.77 1.34
C GLU A 107 -1.26 6.41 2.51
N SER A 108 -0.92 7.70 2.44
CA SER A 108 -0.09 8.37 3.43
C SER A 108 -0.84 8.67 4.73
N THR A 109 -0.35 8.12 5.85
CA THR A 109 -0.92 8.33 7.19
C THR A 109 -0.19 9.40 8.00
N LEU A 110 0.95 9.90 7.53
CA LEU A 110 1.80 10.87 8.21
C LEU A 110 1.73 12.24 7.52
N CYS A 111 1.94 13.32 8.29
CA CYS A 111 2.14 14.65 7.70
C CYS A 111 3.53 14.76 7.07
N ILE A 112 3.80 15.87 6.38
CA ILE A 112 5.10 16.11 5.74
C ILE A 112 6.25 16.11 6.76
N ASN A 113 6.07 16.77 7.91
CA ASN A 113 7.07 16.82 8.98
C ASN A 113 7.38 15.43 9.53
N CYS A 114 6.34 14.68 9.95
CA CYS A 114 6.55 13.33 10.49
C CYS A 114 7.11 12.35 9.47
N LYS A 115 6.78 12.52 8.17
CA LYS A 115 7.41 11.71 7.12
C LYS A 115 8.89 12.07 6.96
N GLN A 116 9.24 13.35 6.99
CA GLN A 116 10.65 13.78 6.94
C GLN A 116 11.45 13.20 8.11
N GLU A 117 10.91 13.28 9.34
CA GLU A 117 11.52 12.66 10.52
C GLU A 117 11.68 11.14 10.34
N ALA A 118 10.64 10.44 9.87
CA ALA A 118 10.72 8.99 9.63
C ALA A 118 11.75 8.61 8.55
N GLU A 119 11.93 9.45 7.52
CA GLU A 119 12.94 9.25 6.47
C GLU A 119 14.36 9.52 6.99
N GLU A 120 14.55 10.51 7.88
CA GLU A 120 15.84 10.79 8.52
C GLU A 120 16.28 9.69 9.48
N HIS A 121 15.34 9.05 10.19
CA HIS A 121 15.64 7.95 11.11
C HIS A 121 15.80 6.57 10.43
N ALA A 122 15.49 6.47 9.13
CA ALA A 122 15.66 5.25 8.35
C ALA A 122 17.05 5.14 7.70
N HIS A 123 17.96 6.08 7.99
CA HIS A 123 19.35 6.12 7.54
C HIS A 123 20.32 5.76 8.67
#